data_AF-A0A7W6PSM6-F1
#
_entry.id   AF-A0A7W6PSM6-F1
#
_cell.length_a   1.000
_cell.length_b   1.000
_cell.length_c   1.000
_cell.angle_alpha   90.00
_cell.angle_beta   90.00
_cell.angle_gamma   90.00
#
_symmetry.space_group_name_H-M   'P 1'
#
loop_
_entity.id
_entity.type
_entity.pdbx_description
1 polymer ?
#
loop_
_entity_poly.entity_id
_entity_poly.type
_entity_poly.pdbx_seq_one_letter_code
_entity_poly.pdbx_strand_id
1 'polypeptide(L)'
;MLASLVFFAVIGASVERFSILIGVFLIVVALEALNTAIEEIIDRISPEFSATGRHAKDLGSFAVFCGLLAWGILMLDTTVRVIVG
;
A
#
# COMPACT_ATOMS: atom_id res chain seq x y z
N MET A 1 2.33 -6.02 -6.06
CA MET A 1 1.85 -6.68 -4.82
C MET A 1 1.32 -8.10 -5.06
N LEU A 2 0.40 -8.32 -6.02
CA LEU A 2 -0.06 -9.69 -6.34
C LEU A 2 1.06 -10.62 -6.80
N ALA A 3 1.91 -10.16 -7.73
CA ALA A 3 3.06 -10.95 -8.21
C ALA A 3 4.01 -11.35 -7.07
N SER A 4 4.24 -10.45 -6.11
CA SER A 4 5.08 -10.73 -4.94
C SER A 4 4.42 -11.73 -3.98
N LEU A 5 3.09 -11.72 -3.80
CA LEU A 5 2.41 -12.77 -3.03
C LEU A 5 2.57 -14.13 -3.69
N VAL A 6 2.38 -14.22 -5.02
CA VAL A 6 2.61 -15.47 -5.76
C VAL A 6 4.05 -15.94 -5.63
N PHE A 7 5.02 -15.02 -5.75
CA PHE A 7 6.43 -15.33 -5.55
C PHE A 7 6.71 -15.94 -4.18
N PHE A 8 6.24 -15.31 -3.08
CA PHE A 8 6.44 -15.82 -1.73
C PHE A 8 5.73 -17.14 -1.44
N ALA A 9 4.59 -17.40 -2.09
CA ALA A 9 3.93 -18.70 -2.03
C ALA A 9 4.78 -19.80 -2.69
N VAL A 10 5.47 -19.49 -3.80
CA VAL A 10 6.32 -20.44 -4.53
C VAL A 10 7.63 -20.71 -3.79
N ILE A 11 8.26 -19.69 -3.20
CA ILE A 11 9.55 -19.85 -2.49
C ILE A 11 9.39 -20.38 -1.05
N GLY A 12 8.18 -20.75 -0.63
CA GLY A 12 7.94 -21.43 0.64
C GLY A 12 7.99 -20.53 1.87
N ALA A 13 7.54 -19.27 1.78
CA ALA A 13 7.41 -18.41 2.95
C ALA A 13 6.48 -19.04 4.02
N SER A 14 6.79 -18.84 5.30
CA SER A 14 5.96 -19.37 6.39
C SER A 14 4.55 -18.80 6.36
N VAL A 15 3.57 -19.59 6.83
CA VAL A 15 2.15 -19.19 6.88
C VAL A 15 1.96 -17.88 7.64
N GLU A 16 2.70 -17.69 8.74
CA GLU A 16 2.69 -16.44 9.51
C GLU A 16 3.07 -15.23 8.65
N ARG A 17 4.19 -15.30 7.93
CA ARG A 17 4.67 -14.21 7.06
C ARG A 17 3.72 -13.96 5.91
N PHE A 18 3.19 -15.03 5.32
CA PHE A 18 2.22 -14.92 4.26
C PHE A 18 0.95 -14.21 4.72
N SER A 19 0.50 -14.47 5.96
CA SER A 19 -0.66 -13.83 6.57
C SER A 19 -0.42 -12.33 6.81
N ILE A 20 0.78 -11.96 7.28
CA ILE A 20 1.20 -10.56 7.45
C ILE A 20 1.24 -9.84 6.10
N LEU A 21 1.83 -10.45 5.07
CA LEU A 21 1.86 -9.89 3.73
C LEU A 21 0.43 -9.67 3.23
N ILE A 22 -0.47 -10.65 3.31
CA ILE A 22 -1.88 -10.44 2.90
C ILE A 22 -2.54 -9.30 3.69
N GLY A 23 -2.31 -9.21 5.00
CA GLY A 23 -2.85 -8.14 5.83
C GLY A 23 -2.42 -6.75 5.35
N VAL A 24 -1.11 -6.56 5.11
CA VAL A 24 -0.60 -5.28 4.59
C VAL A 24 -1.07 -5.01 3.16
N PHE A 25 -1.22 -6.05 2.33
CA PHE A 25 -1.80 -5.90 1.00
C PHE A 25 -3.19 -5.27 1.06
N LEU A 26 -4.06 -5.81 1.91
CA LEU A 26 -5.43 -5.31 2.09
C LEU A 26 -5.43 -3.88 2.64
N ILE A 27 -4.51 -3.54 3.55
CA ILE A 27 -4.36 -2.18 4.07
C ILE A 27 -3.98 -1.20 2.97
N VAL A 28 -3.01 -1.53 2.11
CA VAL A 28 -2.62 -0.63 1.00
C VAL A 28 -3.77 -0.45 0.01
N VAL A 29 -4.50 -1.52 -0.33
CA VAL A 29 -5.69 -1.42 -1.19
C VAL A 29 -6.76 -0.52 -0.55
N ALA A 30 -6.96 -0.64 0.77
CA ALA A 30 -7.88 0.24 1.49
C ALA A 30 -7.42 1.70 1.49
N LEU A 31 -6.13 1.97 1.72
CA LEU A 31 -5.56 3.31 1.64
C LEU A 31 -5.74 3.92 0.24
N GLU A 32 -5.58 3.12 -0.80
CA GLU A 32 -5.71 3.59 -2.17
C GLU A 32 -7.17 3.91 -2.53
N ALA A 33 -8.11 3.07 -2.09
CA ALA A 33 -9.53 3.36 -2.21
C ALA A 33 -9.93 4.64 -1.45
N LEU A 34 -9.36 4.86 -0.27
CA LEU A 34 -9.56 6.09 0.50
C LEU A 34 -8.95 7.31 -0.20
N ASN A 35 -7.75 7.19 -0.78
CA ASN A 35 -7.13 8.28 -1.55
C ASN A 35 -8.02 8.69 -2.73
N THR A 36 -8.49 7.72 -3.52
CA THR A 36 -9.43 7.99 -4.62
C THR A 36 -10.73 8.62 -4.13
N ALA A 37 -11.29 8.15 -3.01
CA ALA A 37 -12.51 8.75 -2.44
C ALA A 37 -12.28 10.22 -2.03
N ILE A 38 -11.12 10.55 -1.45
CA ILE A 38 -10.75 11.93 -1.11
C ILE A 38 -10.61 12.76 -2.39
N GLU A 39 -9.91 12.26 -3.41
CA GLU A 39 -9.75 12.94 -4.69
C GLU A 39 -11.11 13.29 -5.33
N GLU A 40 -12.02 12.33 -5.41
CA GLU A 40 -13.38 12.52 -5.95
C GLU A 40 -14.19 13.55 -5.14
N ILE A 41 -14.08 13.52 -3.80
CA ILE A 41 -14.74 14.51 -2.93
C ILE A 41 -14.17 15.91 -3.17
N ILE A 42 -12.84 16.04 -3.27
CA ILE A 42 -12.19 17.33 -3.51
C ILE A 42 -12.54 17.88 -4.89
N ASP A 43 -12.52 17.04 -5.93
CA ASP A 43 -12.89 17.44 -7.30
C ASP A 43 -14.35 17.86 -7.41
N ARG A 44 -15.23 17.30 -6.59
CA ARG A 44 -16.63 17.71 -6.51
C ARG A 44 -16.84 19.01 -5.73
N ILE A 45 -16.13 19.21 -4.61
CA ILE A 45 -16.34 20.36 -3.71
C ILE A 45 -15.60 21.61 -4.20
N SER A 46 -14.43 21.45 -4.81
CA SER A 46 -13.59 22.54 -5.30
C SER A 46 -13.20 22.29 -6.77
N PRO A 47 -14.13 22.47 -7.71
CA PRO A 47 -13.85 22.26 -9.13
C PRO A 47 -12.85 23.27 -9.70
N GLU A 48 -12.75 24.48 -9.13
CA GLU A 48 -11.61 25.37 -9.34
C GLU A 48 -10.40 25.00 -8.47
N PHE A 49 -9.20 25.35 -8.95
CA PHE A 49 -7.96 25.10 -8.24
C PHE A 49 -7.98 25.71 -6.83
N SER A 50 -7.76 24.86 -5.82
CA SER A 50 -7.65 25.25 -4.42
C SER A 50 -6.37 24.70 -3.79
N ALA A 51 -5.66 25.56 -3.05
CA ALA A 51 -4.48 25.16 -2.30
C ALA A 51 -4.80 24.09 -1.25
N THR A 52 -5.94 24.19 -0.56
CA THR A 52 -6.37 23.19 0.43
C THR A 52 -6.77 21.89 -0.24
N GLY A 53 -7.42 21.94 -1.40
CA GLY A 53 -7.75 20.76 -2.20
C GLY A 53 -6.48 20.01 -2.66
N ARG A 54 -5.47 20.75 -3.11
CA ARG A 54 -4.16 20.19 -3.45
C ARG A 54 -3.51 19.51 -2.24
N HIS A 55 -3.48 20.18 -1.08
CA HIS A 55 -2.93 19.61 0.14
C HIS A 55 -3.64 18.31 0.58
N ALA A 56 -4.97 18.24 0.45
CA ALA A 56 -5.71 17.02 0.78
C ALA A 56 -5.31 15.84 -0.11
N LYS A 57 -5.16 16.06 -1.42
CA LYS A 57 -4.71 15.03 -2.38
C LYS A 57 -3.25 14.60 -2.15
N ASP A 58 -2.38 15.56 -1.85
CA ASP A 58 -0.98 15.28 -1.53
C ASP A 58 -0.85 14.40 -0.27
N LEU A 59 -1.69 14.65 0.74
CA LEU A 59 -1.71 13.84 1.97
C LEU A 59 -2.28 12.44 1.74
N GLY A 60 -3.33 12.31 0.92
CA GLY A 60 -3.89 11.00 0.56
C GLY A 60 -2.88 10.12 -0.17
N SER A 61 -2.23 10.66 -1.21
CA SER A 61 -1.18 9.96 -1.96
C SER A 61 0.06 9.67 -1.10
N PHE A 62 0.41 10.54 -0.15
CA PHE A 62 1.46 10.26 0.83
C PHE A 62 1.12 9.09 1.76
N ALA A 63 -0.13 8.96 2.20
CA ALA A 63 -0.56 7.82 3.02
C ALA A 63 -0.40 6.48 2.27
N VAL A 64 -0.78 6.46 1.00
CA VAL A 64 -0.61 5.31 0.10
C VAL A 64 0.87 4.98 -0.07
N PHE A 65 1.71 6.00 -0.30
CA PHE A 65 3.15 5.85 -0.39
C PHE A 65 3.75 5.20 0.86
N CYS A 66 3.34 5.64 2.06
CA CYS A 66 3.74 5.02 3.32
C CYS A 66 3.32 3.54 3.40
N GLY A 67 2.12 3.20 2.94
CA GLY A 67 1.66 1.81 2.83
C GLY A 67 2.53 0.97 1.88
N LEU A 68 2.89 1.52 0.72
CA LEU A 68 3.79 0.89 -0.25
C LEU A 68 5.22 0.73 0.29
N LEU A 69 5.71 1.68 1.09
CA LEU A 69 6.99 1.53 1.79
C LEU A 69 6.94 0.39 2.81
N ALA A 70 5.89 0.31 3.62
CA ALA A 70 5.69 -0.79 4.56
C ALA A 70 5.66 -2.14 3.83
N TRP A 71 4.98 -2.20 2.67
CA TRP A 71 5.00 -3.36 1.79
C TRP A 71 6.42 -3.73 1.35
N GLY A 72 7.19 -2.77 0.83
CA GLY A 72 8.55 -2.98 0.36
C GLY A 72 9.50 -3.48 1.45
N ILE A 73 9.40 -2.93 2.66
CA ILE A 73 10.19 -3.35 3.82
C ILE A 73 9.87 -4.80 4.19
N LEU A 74 8.59 -5.17 4.26
CA LEU A 74 8.17 -6.54 4.57
C LEU A 74 8.61 -7.55 3.50
N MET A 75 8.56 -7.16 2.23
CA MET A 75 9.08 -7.98 1.14
C MET A 75 10.58 -8.23 1.31
N LEU A 76 11.36 -7.19 1.61
CA LEU A 76 12.80 -7.32 1.80
C LEU A 76 13.12 -8.22 3.00
N ASP A 77 12.50 -7.98 4.16
CA ASP A 77 12.68 -8.82 5.36
C ASP A 77 12.33 -10.29 5.08
N THR A 78 11.20 -10.54 4.42
CA THR A 78 10.76 -11.90 4.08
C THR A 78 11.72 -12.57 3.09
N THR A 79 12.19 -11.84 2.09
CA THR A 79 13.16 -12.37 1.10
C THR A 79 14.48 -12.73 1.77
N VAL A 80 15.04 -11.84 2.59
CA VAL A 80 16.30 -12.08 3.30
C VAL A 80 16.21 -13.34 4.15
N ARG A 81 15.11 -13.52 4.88
CA ARG A 81 14.93 -14.70 5.74
C ARG A 81 14.71 -15.99 4.98
N VAL A 82 13.91 -15.96 3.90
CA VAL A 82 13.74 -17.16 3.07
C VAL A 82 15.07 -17.60 2.44
N ILE A 83 15.95 -16.66 2.08
CA ILE A 83 17.25 -16.97 1.48
C ILE A 83 18.31 -17.38 2.52
N VAL A 84 18.34 -16.72 3.69
CA VAL A 84 19.40 -16.87 4.69
C VAL A 84 19.10 -17.96 5.73
N GLY A 85 17.82 -18.31 5.93
CA GLY A 85 17.36 -19.23 6.99
C GLY A 85 16.90 -18.47 8.24
#